data_AF-W5TG44-F1
#
_entry.id   AF-W5TG44-F1
#
_cell.length_a   1.000
_cell.length_b   1.000
_cell.length_c   1.000
_cell.angle_alpha   90.00
_cell.angle_beta   90.00
_cell.angle_gamma   90.00
#
_symmetry.space_group_name_H-M   'P 1'
#
loop_
_entity.id
_entity.type
_entity.pdbx_description
1 polymer ?
#
loop_
_entity_poly.entity_id
_entity_poly.type
_entity_poly.pdbx_seq_one_letter_code
_entity_poly.pdbx_strand_id
1 'polypeptide(L)'
;MTRESVMPLTAETFGVLADGAVKVLLAGLYAVGAWALSPQLDVAPWLLIACAAALLIGGGSELGYLRSRPTRTYLPLMIAYDSGWVLVTIVSLVSARQDIRWAGELWIGYQTVAPLAFAAALAAGSRSDARIRLR
;
A
#
# COMPACT_ATOMS: atom_id res chain seq x y z
N MET A 1 -14.73 -2.56 -37.53
CA MET A 1 -14.33 -1.35 -36.79
C MET A 1 -14.43 -1.64 -35.30
N THR A 2 -13.36 -2.17 -34.72
CA THR A 2 -13.22 -2.35 -33.27
C THR A 2 -13.02 -0.96 -32.66
N ARG A 3 -14.06 -0.41 -32.02
CA ARG A 3 -13.87 0.71 -31.09
C ARG A 3 -13.07 0.14 -29.92
N GLU A 4 -11.75 0.26 -29.98
CA GLU A 4 -10.97 0.25 -28.75
C GLU A 4 -11.47 1.42 -27.93
N SER A 5 -12.25 1.12 -26.89
CA SER A 5 -12.54 2.08 -25.85
C SER A 5 -11.24 2.32 -25.11
N VAL A 6 -10.38 3.17 -25.67
CA VAL A 6 -9.23 3.72 -24.95
C VAL A 6 -9.83 4.57 -23.84
N MET A 7 -9.97 3.96 -22.66
CA MET A 7 -10.43 4.63 -21.47
C MET A 7 -9.52 5.85 -21.26
N PRO A 8 -10.04 7.08 -21.13
CA PRO A 8 -9.18 8.24 -20.92
C PRO A 8 -8.38 8.02 -19.63
N LEU A 9 -7.06 7.87 -19.75
CA LEU A 9 -6.15 7.78 -18.62
C LEU A 9 -6.11 9.16 -17.93
N THR A 10 -6.97 9.33 -16.93
CA THR A 10 -6.91 10.53 -16.09
C THR A 10 -5.67 10.45 -15.19
N ALA A 11 -5.14 11.60 -14.77
CA ALA A 11 -4.00 11.67 -13.85
C ALA A 11 -4.24 10.86 -12.56
N GLU A 12 -5.50 10.80 -12.13
CA GLU A 12 -5.95 10.01 -10.98
C GLU A 12 -5.85 8.50 -11.23
N THR A 13 -6.28 8.03 -12.40
CA THR A 13 -6.13 6.62 -12.82
C THR A 13 -4.66 6.21 -12.87
N PHE A 14 -3.79 7.10 -13.38
CA PHE A 14 -2.35 6.85 -13.42
C PHE A 14 -1.74 6.79 -12.02
N GLY A 15 -2.15 7.68 -11.11
CA GLY A 15 -1.70 7.68 -9.72
C GLY A 15 -2.01 6.37 -9.00
N VAL A 16 -3.24 5.86 -9.15
CA VAL A 16 -3.64 4.58 -8.51
C VAL A 16 -2.88 3.39 -9.10
N LEU A 17 -2.67 3.39 -10.43
CA LEU A 17 -1.92 2.34 -11.09
C LEU A 17 -0.45 2.33 -10.65
N ALA A 18 0.17 3.50 -10.60
CA ALA A 18 1.56 3.67 -10.18
C ALA A 18 1.74 3.22 -8.73
N ASP A 19 0.84 3.63 -7.82
CA ASP A 19 0.86 3.24 -6.42
C ASP A 19 0.74 1.72 -6.23
N GLY A 20 -0.27 1.09 -6.85
CA GLY A 20 -0.44 -0.35 -6.82
C GLY A 20 0.77 -1.11 -7.40
N ALA A 21 1.34 -0.61 -8.51
CA ALA A 21 2.53 -1.19 -9.12
C ALA A 21 3.76 -1.11 -8.20
N VAL A 22 3.98 0.02 -7.53
CA VAL A 22 5.06 0.20 -6.55
C VAL A 22 4.92 -0.82 -5.41
N LYS A 23 3.71 -1.01 -4.86
CA LYS A 23 3.46 -2.00 -3.79
C LYS A 23 3.77 -3.42 -4.24
N VAL A 24 3.37 -3.80 -5.46
CA VAL A 24 3.65 -5.13 -6.02
C VAL A 24 5.14 -5.34 -6.26
N LEU A 25 5.83 -4.35 -6.81
CA LEU A 25 7.29 -4.41 -7.02
C LEU A 25 8.03 -4.52 -5.68
N LEU A 26 7.65 -3.71 -4.69
CA LEU A 26 8.25 -3.74 -3.36
C LEU A 26 7.99 -5.08 -2.67
N ALA A 27 6.80 -5.65 -2.82
CA ALA A 27 6.52 -6.99 -2.34
C ALA A 27 7.41 -8.06 -2.98
N GLY A 28 7.62 -7.99 -4.29
CA GLY A 28 8.57 -8.88 -4.99
C GLY A 28 9.98 -8.76 -4.44
N LEU A 29 10.45 -7.52 -4.21
CA LEU A 29 11.75 -7.25 -3.63
C LEU A 29 11.88 -7.83 -2.21
N TYR A 30 10.87 -7.65 -1.35
CA TYR A 30 10.87 -8.20 0.00
C TYR A 30 10.76 -9.73 0.02
N ALA A 31 9.97 -10.33 -0.87
CA ALA A 31 9.83 -11.78 -0.93
C ALA A 31 11.12 -12.47 -1.42
N VAL A 32 11.73 -11.96 -2.49
CA VAL A 32 12.96 -12.54 -3.07
C VAL A 32 14.19 -12.17 -2.25
N GLY A 33 14.25 -10.93 -1.76
CA GLY A 33 15.38 -10.37 -1.04
C GLY A 33 15.36 -10.55 0.48
N ALA A 34 14.38 -11.27 1.05
CA ALA A 34 14.13 -11.32 2.50
C ALA A 34 15.41 -11.60 3.32
N TRP A 35 16.20 -12.58 2.91
CA TRP A 35 17.44 -12.96 3.63
C TRP A 35 18.58 -11.95 3.45
N ALA A 36 18.65 -11.25 2.31
CA ALA A 36 19.68 -10.26 2.05
C ALA A 36 19.36 -8.90 2.70
N LEU A 37 18.07 -8.57 2.80
CA LEU A 37 17.59 -7.29 3.35
C LEU A 37 17.39 -7.33 4.86
N SER A 38 17.06 -8.51 5.42
CA SER A 38 16.84 -8.70 6.86
C SER A 38 17.98 -8.16 7.74
N PRO A 39 19.27 -8.46 7.46
CA PRO A 39 20.38 -7.92 8.25
C PRO A 39 20.56 -6.40 8.12
N GLN A 40 20.21 -5.82 6.97
CA GLN A 40 20.35 -4.38 6.72
C GLN A 40 19.30 -3.56 7.46
N LEU A 41 18.15 -4.18 7.70
CA LEU A 41 16.99 -3.58 8.34
C LEU A 41 16.87 -3.97 9.82
N ASP A 42 17.76 -4.83 10.33
CA ASP A 42 17.68 -5.42 11.68
C ASP A 42 16.30 -6.04 11.98
N VAL A 43 15.71 -6.74 11.00
CA VAL A 43 14.42 -7.43 11.15
C VAL A 43 14.53 -8.89 10.80
N ALA A 44 13.67 -9.73 11.38
CA ALA A 44 13.58 -11.13 11.00
C ALA A 44 13.09 -11.29 9.53
N PRO A 45 13.63 -12.24 8.74
CA PRO A 45 13.24 -12.43 7.34
C PRO A 45 11.74 -12.70 7.14
N TRP A 46 11.08 -13.36 8.10
CA TRP A 46 9.66 -13.66 8.03
C TRP A 46 8.78 -12.40 8.09
N LEU A 47 9.25 -11.32 8.74
CA LEU A 47 8.55 -10.03 8.77
C LEU A 47 8.53 -9.39 7.37
N LEU A 48 9.63 -9.52 6.61
CA LEU A 48 9.69 -9.05 5.22
C LEU A 48 8.75 -9.85 4.32
N ILE A 49 8.66 -11.17 4.53
CA ILE A 49 7.71 -12.03 3.79
C ILE A 49 6.27 -11.69 4.13
N ALA A 50 5.94 -11.48 5.41
CA ALA A 50 4.62 -11.05 5.85
C ALA A 50 4.26 -9.67 5.28
N CYS A 51 5.20 -8.73 5.28
CA CYS A 51 5.06 -7.42 4.66
C CYS A 51 4.83 -7.54 3.15
N ALA A 52 5.57 -8.40 2.45
CA ALA A 52 5.36 -8.67 1.03
C ALA A 52 3.95 -9.20 0.75
N ALA A 53 3.47 -10.16 1.54
CA ALA A 53 2.12 -10.68 1.40
C ALA A 53 1.06 -9.58 1.61
N ALA A 54 1.23 -8.74 2.64
CA ALA A 54 0.33 -7.63 2.91
C ALA A 54 0.33 -6.58 1.78
N LEU A 55 1.50 -6.24 1.24
CA LEU A 55 1.64 -5.33 0.10
C LEU A 55 1.01 -5.88 -1.17
N LEU A 56 1.10 -7.19 -1.44
CA LEU A 56 0.41 -7.84 -2.56
C LEU A 56 -1.11 -7.78 -2.39
N ILE A 57 -1.62 -8.04 -1.18
CA ILE A 57 -3.05 -7.96 -0.89
C ILE A 57 -3.55 -6.52 -1.05
N GLY A 58 -2.84 -5.55 -0.47
CA GLY A 58 -3.15 -4.12 -0.56
C GLY A 58 -3.10 -3.60 -2.00
N GLY A 59 -1.93 -3.67 -2.63
CA GLY A 59 -1.73 -3.19 -4.00
C GLY A 59 -2.58 -3.92 -5.04
N GLY A 60 -2.79 -5.24 -4.89
CA GLY A 60 -3.67 -6.01 -5.75
C GLY A 60 -5.14 -5.59 -5.63
N SER A 61 -5.60 -5.28 -4.41
CA SER A 61 -6.97 -4.81 -4.18
C SER A 61 -7.22 -3.42 -4.80
N GLU A 62 -6.22 -2.55 -4.79
CA GLU A 62 -6.27 -1.21 -5.38
C GLU A 62 -6.36 -1.26 -6.91
N LEU A 63 -5.56 -2.13 -7.54
CA LEU A 63 -5.63 -2.38 -8.98
C LEU A 63 -6.99 -2.97 -9.41
N GLY A 64 -7.61 -3.78 -8.55
CA GLY A 64 -8.99 -4.25 -8.75
C GLY A 64 -10.04 -3.13 -8.62
N TYR A 65 -9.81 -2.17 -7.74
CA TYR A 65 -10.73 -1.05 -7.47
C TYR A 65 -10.88 -0.09 -8.66
N LEU A 66 -9.80 0.14 -9.41
CA LEU A 66 -9.77 0.97 -10.63
C LEU A 66 -10.85 0.63 -11.66
N ARG A 67 -11.33 -0.62 -11.69
CA ARG A 67 -12.34 -1.06 -12.67
C ARG A 67 -13.76 -0.61 -12.35
N SER A 68 -14.07 -0.04 -11.18
CA SER A 68 -15.48 -0.04 -10.73
C SER A 68 -16.04 1.15 -9.93
N ARG A 69 -15.26 2.11 -9.38
CA ARG A 69 -15.85 3.05 -8.38
C ARG A 69 -15.20 4.45 -8.31
N PRO A 70 -15.96 5.47 -7.85
CA PRO A 70 -15.55 6.88 -7.86
C PRO A 70 -14.54 7.21 -6.75
N THR A 71 -13.69 8.18 -7.04
CA THR A 71 -12.42 8.50 -6.38
C THR A 71 -12.48 9.34 -5.11
N ARG A 72 -13.67 9.76 -4.69
CA ARG A 72 -13.87 10.67 -3.54
C ARG A 72 -13.31 10.14 -2.21
N THR A 73 -13.31 8.83 -2.02
CA THR A 73 -12.80 8.18 -0.79
C THR A 73 -11.32 7.79 -0.90
N TYR A 74 -10.81 7.64 -2.12
CA TYR A 74 -9.45 7.17 -2.38
C TYR A 74 -8.41 8.23 -1.98
N LEU A 75 -8.59 9.48 -2.43
CA LEU A 75 -7.61 10.54 -2.20
C LEU A 75 -7.37 10.85 -0.71
N PRO A 76 -8.39 11.00 0.16
CA PRO A 76 -8.16 11.23 1.59
C PRO A 76 -7.46 10.06 2.28
N LEU A 77 -7.82 8.82 1.92
CA LEU A 77 -7.14 7.64 2.45
C LEU A 77 -5.68 7.61 2.01
N MET A 78 -5.39 8.04 0.78
CA MET A 78 -4.03 8.04 0.24
C MET A 78 -3.16 9.04 0.99
N ILE A 79 -3.67 10.25 1.20
CA ILE A 79 -2.99 11.27 1.98
C ILE A 79 -2.67 10.76 3.39
N ALA A 80 -3.62 10.06 4.04
CA ALA A 80 -3.39 9.48 5.36
C ALA A 80 -2.32 8.37 5.33
N TYR A 81 -2.38 7.49 4.33
CA TYR A 81 -1.41 6.41 4.14
C TYR A 81 0.01 6.96 3.93
N ASP A 82 0.19 7.92 3.02
CA ASP A 82 1.49 8.52 2.70
C ASP A 82 2.03 9.34 3.86
N SER A 83 1.18 10.12 4.53
CA SER A 83 1.59 10.91 5.70
C SER A 83 2.09 10.01 6.82
N GLY A 84 1.37 8.91 7.10
CA GLY A 84 1.79 7.92 8.09
C GLY A 84 3.10 7.23 7.69
N TRP A 85 3.29 6.92 6.40
CA TRP A 85 4.51 6.32 5.89
C TRP A 85 5.72 7.25 6.07
N VAL A 86 5.58 8.53 5.75
CA VAL A 86 6.62 9.54 5.95
C VAL A 86 6.98 9.67 7.43
N LEU A 87 5.96 9.79 8.30
CA LEU A 87 6.18 9.92 9.75
C LEU A 87 6.90 8.71 10.33
N VAL A 88 6.43 7.50 10.02
CA VAL A 88 7.07 6.26 10.49
C VAL A 88 8.48 6.14 9.94
N THR A 89 8.71 6.50 8.67
CA THR A 89 10.06 6.50 8.08
C THR A 89 10.99 7.45 8.83
N ILE A 90 10.54 8.65 9.18
CA ILE A 90 11.35 9.60 9.98
C ILE A 90 11.66 9.01 11.36
N VAL A 91 10.65 8.49 12.06
CA VAL A 91 10.82 7.90 13.41
C VAL A 91 11.78 6.72 13.35
N SER A 92 11.57 5.78 12.44
CA SER A 92 12.45 4.62 12.26
C SER A 92 13.87 5.04 11.88
N LEU A 93 14.05 6.04 11.02
CA LEU A 93 15.38 6.53 10.65
C LEU A 93 16.11 7.18 11.82
N VAL A 94 15.41 7.99 12.63
CA VAL A 94 15.98 8.58 13.86
C VAL A 94 16.34 7.49 14.85
N SER A 95 15.45 6.52 15.08
CA SER A 95 15.69 5.38 15.96
C SER A 95 16.88 4.53 15.50
N ALA A 96 17.00 4.27 14.19
CA ALA A 96 18.11 3.51 13.62
C ALA A 96 19.45 4.23 13.83
N ARG A 97 19.48 5.57 13.71
CA ARG A 97 20.69 6.36 14.01
C ARG A 97 21.09 6.37 15.49
N GLN A 98 20.18 5.94 16.37
CA GLN A 98 20.41 5.78 17.81
C GLN A 98 20.66 4.31 18.19
N ASP A 99 20.91 3.43 17.20
CA ASP A 99 21.09 1.98 17.37
C ASP A 99 19.91 1.30 18.11
N ILE A 100 18.69 1.84 17.94
CA ILE A 100 17.48 1.27 18.53
C ILE A 100 17.03 0.07 17.70
N ARG A 101 17.08 -1.11 18.33
CA ARG A 101 16.79 -2.43 17.71
C ARG A 101 15.42 -2.57 17.05
N TRP A 102 14.39 -1.88 17.54
CA TRP A 102 13.04 -1.99 16.97
C TRP A 102 12.79 -1.05 15.78
N ALA A 103 13.77 -0.25 15.36
CA ALA A 103 13.61 0.74 14.30
C ALA A 103 13.11 0.13 12.97
N GLY A 104 13.71 -0.99 12.57
CA GLY A 104 13.31 -1.73 11.38
C GLY A 104 11.95 -2.40 11.54
N GLU A 105 11.67 -2.98 12.71
CA GLU A 105 10.38 -3.62 13.00
C GLU A 105 9.23 -2.62 12.94
N LEU A 106 9.43 -1.39 13.43
CA LEU A 106 8.44 -0.32 13.31
C LEU A 106 8.16 0.00 11.82
N TRP A 107 9.21 0.14 11.03
CA TRP A 107 9.09 0.51 9.62
C TRP A 107 8.39 -0.57 8.80
N ILE A 108 8.81 -1.83 8.97
CA ILE A 108 8.19 -2.99 8.30
C ILE A 108 6.79 -3.26 8.84
N GLY A 109 6.56 -3.06 10.14
CA GLY A 109 5.25 -3.22 10.77
C GLY A 109 4.22 -2.26 10.18
N TYR A 110 4.58 -0.98 9.99
CA TYR A 110 3.71 -0.02 9.31
C TYR A 110 3.40 -0.45 7.88
N GLN A 111 4.43 -0.84 7.11
CA GLN A 111 4.26 -1.29 5.73
C GLN A 111 3.46 -2.59 5.60
N THR A 112 3.32 -3.35 6.68
CA THR A 112 2.47 -4.54 6.75
C THR A 112 1.02 -4.19 7.06
N VAL A 113 0.78 -3.33 8.06
CA VAL A 113 -0.58 -3.04 8.54
C VAL A 113 -1.30 -2.01 7.66
N ALA A 114 -0.60 -0.96 7.23
CA ALA A 114 -1.21 0.16 6.53
C ALA A 114 -1.87 -0.23 5.19
N PRO A 115 -1.26 -1.07 4.32
CA PRO A 115 -1.91 -1.48 3.06
C PRO A 115 -3.19 -2.29 3.30
N LEU A 116 -3.22 -3.12 4.34
CA LEU A 116 -4.40 -3.91 4.70
C LEU A 116 -5.52 -3.02 5.23
N ALA A 117 -5.18 -2.07 6.09
CA ALA A 117 -6.13 -1.09 6.62
C ALA A 117 -6.70 -0.21 5.48
N PHE A 118 -5.85 0.22 4.55
CA PHE A 118 -6.24 0.99 3.38
C PHE A 118 -7.21 0.20 2.49
N ALA A 119 -6.87 -1.04 2.14
CA ALA A 119 -7.74 -1.94 1.36
C ALA A 119 -9.09 -2.16 2.06
N ALA A 120 -9.09 -2.39 3.37
CA ALA A 120 -10.31 -2.56 4.16
C ALA A 120 -11.18 -1.28 4.17
N ALA A 121 -10.57 -0.11 4.29
CA ALA A 121 -11.26 1.18 4.26
C ALA A 121 -11.89 1.45 2.89
N LEU A 122 -11.18 1.17 1.80
CA LEU A 122 -11.74 1.25 0.44
C LEU A 122 -12.94 0.31 0.25
N ALA A 123 -12.82 -0.93 0.72
CA ALA A 123 -13.91 -1.90 0.68
C ALA A 123 -15.12 -1.42 1.49
N ALA A 124 -14.92 -0.85 2.67
CA ALA A 124 -16.00 -0.33 3.52
C ALA A 124 -16.69 0.90 2.90
N GLY A 125 -15.91 1.85 2.35
CA GLY A 125 -16.44 3.02 1.66
C GLY A 125 -17.32 2.64 0.46
N SER A 126 -16.90 1.64 -0.32
CA SER A 126 -17.65 1.16 -1.48
C SER A 126 -19.03 0.59 -1.14
N ARG A 127 -19.17 -0.08 0.00
CA ARG A 127 -20.46 -0.60 0.49
C ARG A 127 -21.40 0.52 0.90
N SER A 128 -20.85 1.58 1.49
CA SER A 128 -21.64 2.73 1.96
C SER A 128 -22.26 3.49 0.79
N ASP A 129 -21.48 3.74 -0.26
CA ASP A 129 -21.98 4.38 -1.50
C ASP A 129 -23.05 3.55 -2.22
N ALA A 130 -22.91 2.22 -2.24
CA ALA A 130 -23.91 1.34 -2.85
C ALA A 130 -25.25 1.38 -2.10
N ARG A 131 -25.23 1.47 -0.76
CA ARG A 131 -26.44 1.58 0.06
C ARG A 131 -27.16 2.91 -0.14
N ILE A 132 -26.44 4.01 -0.33
CA ILE A 132 -27.03 5.33 -0.57
C ILE A 132 -27.75 5.38 -1.92
N ARG A 133 -27.20 4.74 -2.97
CA ARG A 133 -27.82 4.72 -4.31
C ARG A 133 -29.09 3.86 -4.45
N LEU A 134 -29.35 2.96 -3.50
CA LEU A 134 -30.52 2.06 -3.51
C LEU A 134 -31.70 2.58 -2.66
N ARG A 135 -31.54 3.74 -2.02
CA ARG A 135 -32.61 4.44 -1.29
C ARG A 135 -33.07 5.64 -2.10
#